data_AF-F6WPB7-F1
#
_entry.id   AF-F6WPB7-F1
#
_cell.length_a   1.000
_cell.length_b   1.000
_cell.length_c   1.000
_cell.angle_alpha   90.00
_cell.angle_beta   90.00
_cell.angle_gamma   90.00
#
_symmetry.space_group_name_H-M   'P 1'
#
loop_
_entity.id
_entity.type
_entity.pdbx_description
1 polymer ?
#
loop_
_entity_poly.entity_id
_entity_poly.type
_entity_poly.pdbx_seq_one_letter_code
_entity_poly.pdbx_strand_id
1 'polypeptide(L)'
;MQIERGNTVSQFNFQTLTNLPKILIQEESEMYDKACGSCGDGVMTQIHNASVHAQSLCNITETITSPLLHVLEATNKKHEMELERIKLENEELKQQIAALSTELEIEV
;
A
#
# COMPACT_ATOMS: atom_id res chain seq x y z
N MET A 1 -10.12 -13.87 -20.08
CA MET A 1 -9.53 -13.39 -18.81
C MET A 1 -10.70 -13.00 -17.92
N GLN A 2 -10.92 -13.73 -16.81
CA GLN A 2 -11.96 -13.41 -15.82
C GLN A 2 -11.26 -12.95 -14.54
N ILE A 3 -11.77 -11.88 -13.92
CA ILE A 3 -11.26 -11.36 -12.65
C ILE A 3 -12.11 -11.98 -11.54
N GLU A 4 -11.48 -12.78 -10.68
CA GLU A 4 -12.11 -13.29 -9.46
C GLU A 4 -12.09 -12.21 -8.37
N ARG A 5 -13.17 -12.11 -7.59
CA ARG A 5 -13.28 -11.13 -6.51
C ARG A 5 -12.48 -11.57 -5.29
N GLY A 6 -11.36 -10.91 -5.03
CA GLY A 6 -10.64 -11.01 -3.77
C GLY A 6 -11.25 -10.07 -2.73
N ASN A 7 -11.60 -10.58 -1.55
CA ASN A 7 -12.12 -9.76 -0.45
C ASN A 7 -11.01 -9.10 0.38
N THR A 8 -9.75 -9.47 0.15
CA THR A 8 -8.57 -8.96 0.85
C THR A 8 -7.39 -8.80 -0.11
N VAL A 9 -6.52 -7.82 0.16
CA VAL A 9 -5.23 -7.69 -0.55
C VAL A 9 -4.23 -8.66 0.09
N SER A 10 -3.65 -9.55 -0.72
CA SER A 10 -2.61 -10.46 -0.24
C SER A 10 -1.33 -9.70 0.12
N GLN A 11 -0.54 -10.24 1.04
CA GLN A 11 0.78 -9.69 1.38
C GLN A 11 1.68 -9.56 0.14
N PHE A 12 1.61 -10.53 -0.78
CA PHE A 12 2.35 -10.49 -2.04
C PHE A 12 1.98 -9.28 -2.91
N ASN A 13 0.69 -9.00 -3.08
CA ASN A 13 0.22 -7.86 -3.85
C ASN A 13 0.63 -6.54 -3.18
N PHE A 14 0.54 -6.46 -1.86
CA PHE A 14 0.99 -5.31 -1.09
C PHE A 14 2.51 -5.05 -1.25
N GLN A 15 3.33 -6.10 -1.12
CA GLN A 15 4.78 -6.00 -1.36
C GLN A 15 5.09 -5.56 -2.78
N THR A 16 4.35 -6.09 -3.76
CA THR A 16 4.52 -5.73 -5.17
C THR A 16 4.21 -4.25 -5.40
N LEU A 17 3.10 -3.74 -4.84
CA LEU A 17 2.73 -2.31 -4.93
C LEU A 17 3.79 -1.41 -4.30
N THR A 18 4.31 -1.79 -3.13
CA THR A 18 5.35 -1.01 -2.41
C THR A 18 6.74 -1.10 -3.04
N ASN A 19 6.95 -2.01 -3.99
CA ASN A 19 8.20 -2.09 -4.74
C ASN A 19 8.26 -1.09 -5.90
N LEU A 20 7.12 -0.66 -6.45
CA LEU A 20 7.10 0.27 -7.59
C LEU A 20 7.87 1.58 -7.30
N PRO A 21 7.65 2.30 -6.19
CA PRO A 21 8.42 3.50 -5.88
C PRO A 21 9.92 3.23 -5.77
N LYS A 22 10.31 2.08 -5.22
CA LYS A 22 11.72 1.68 -5.08
C LYS A 22 12.38 1.48 -6.44
N ILE A 23 11.67 0.83 -7.37
CA ILE A 23 12.14 0.62 -8.74
C ILE A 23 12.36 1.97 -9.43
N LEU A 24 11.38 2.88 -9.34
CA LEU A 24 11.50 4.20 -9.99
C LEU A 24 12.66 5.03 -9.43
N ILE A 25 12.86 5.02 -8.10
CA ILE A 25 13.99 5.71 -7.47
C ILE A 25 15.32 5.09 -7.91
N GLN A 26 15.38 3.76 -8.01
CA GLN A 26 16.57 3.05 -8.47
C GLN A 26 16.90 3.40 -9.92
N GLU A 27 15.90 3.37 -10.82
CA GLU A 27 16.07 3.75 -12.23
C GLU A 27 16.58 5.20 -12.37
N GLU A 28 16.01 6.12 -11.60
CA GLU A 28 16.43 7.53 -11.58
C GLU A 28 17.87 7.70 -11.06
N SER A 29 18.24 6.96 -10.00
CA SER A 29 19.60 7.01 -9.43
C SER A 29 20.64 6.46 -10.41
N GLU A 30 20.32 5.37 -11.12
CA GLU A 30 21.21 4.80 -12.14
C GLU A 30 21.41 5.75 -13.34
N MET A 31 20.40 6.54 -13.70
CA MET A 31 20.54 7.57 -14.74
C MET A 31 21.42 8.73 -14.27
N TYR A 32 21.23 9.18 -13.03
CA TYR A 32 22.06 10.23 -12.43
C TYR A 32 23.53 9.82 -12.33
N ASP A 33 23.81 8.61 -11.85
CA ASP A 33 25.18 8.09 -11.74
C ASP A 33 25.88 8.01 -13.11
N LYS A 34 25.16 7.58 -14.16
CA LYS A 34 25.67 7.59 -15.53
C LYS A 34 25.96 9.01 -16.02
N ALA A 35 25.11 9.98 -15.68
CA ALA A 35 25.27 11.38 -16.07
C ALA A 35 26.38 12.10 -15.29
N CYS A 36 26.75 11.63 -14.09
CA CYS A 36 27.84 12.19 -13.30
C CYS A 36 29.19 11.46 -13.50
N GLY A 37 29.17 10.24 -14.05
CA GLY A 37 30.36 9.46 -14.36
C GLY A 37 31.17 9.94 -15.58
N SER A 38 30.67 10.91 -16.34
CA SER A 38 31.38 11.53 -17.47
C SER A 38 32.57 12.36 -17.00
N CYS A 39 33.78 11.85 -17.21
CA CYS A 39 35.01 12.64 -17.03
C CYS A 39 34.97 13.91 -17.89
N GLY A 40 35.06 15.08 -17.26
CA GLY A 40 35.15 16.37 -17.93
C GLY A 40 33.99 17.34 -17.67
N ASP A 41 32.96 16.93 -16.93
CA ASP A 41 31.84 17.83 -16.61
C ASP A 41 32.25 18.92 -15.63
N GLY A 42 32.06 20.17 -16.06
CA GLY A 42 32.26 21.34 -15.21
C GLY A 42 31.31 21.35 -14.03
N VAL A 43 31.69 22.07 -12.97
CA VAL A 43 30.90 22.19 -11.72
C VAL A 43 29.45 22.60 -11.97
N MET A 44 29.20 23.45 -12.98
CA MET A 44 27.83 23.86 -13.33
C MET A 44 26.96 22.68 -13.83
N THR A 45 27.53 21.78 -14.62
CA THR A 45 26.83 20.57 -15.10
C THR A 45 26.51 19.64 -13.94
N GLN A 46 27.43 19.48 -12.99
CA GLN A 46 27.20 18.67 -11.79
C GLN A 46 26.06 19.23 -10.93
N ILE A 47 26.04 20.55 -10.71
CA ILE A 47 24.96 21.24 -9.98
C ILE A 47 23.62 21.06 -10.72
N HIS A 48 23.62 21.20 -12.05
CA HIS A 48 22.42 21.00 -12.85
C HIS A 48 21.86 19.58 -12.72
N ASN A 49 22.71 18.56 -12.90
CA ASN A 49 22.30 17.16 -12.79
C ASN A 49 21.77 16.83 -11.39
N ALA A 50 22.44 17.32 -10.34
CA ALA A 50 21.98 17.12 -8.96
C ALA A 50 20.62 17.76 -8.71
N SER A 51 20.38 18.94 -9.28
CA SER A 51 19.09 19.64 -9.16
C SER A 51 17.97 18.90 -9.89
N VAL A 52 18.23 18.41 -11.10
CA VAL A 52 17.27 17.62 -11.88
C VAL A 52 16.95 16.30 -11.19
N HIS A 53 17.97 15.61 -10.66
CA HIS A 53 17.79 14.38 -9.90
C HIS A 53 16.92 14.60 -8.65
N ALA A 54 17.22 15.64 -7.87
CA ALA A 54 16.40 16.00 -6.70
C ALA A 54 14.94 16.30 -7.11
N GLN A 55 14.73 17.03 -8.21
CA GLN A 55 13.40 17.32 -8.73
C GLN A 55 12.66 16.03 -9.14
N SER A 56 13.34 15.08 -9.79
CA SER A 56 12.75 13.80 -10.18
C SER A 56 12.33 12.97 -8.96
N LEU A 57 13.19 12.88 -7.94
CA LEU A 57 12.86 12.18 -6.68
C LEU A 57 11.66 12.81 -5.95
N CYS A 58 11.59 14.15 -5.90
CA CYS A 58 10.41 14.86 -5.37
C CYS A 58 9.16 14.50 -6.16
N ASN A 59 9.24 14.52 -7.50
CA ASN A 59 8.11 14.17 -8.36
C ASN A 59 7.64 12.73 -8.15
N ILE A 60 8.56 11.75 -8.06
CA ILE A 60 8.21 10.34 -7.74
C ILE A 60 7.51 10.25 -6.37
N THR A 61 7.99 11.01 -5.39
CA THR A 61 7.41 11.02 -4.05
C THR A 61 6.00 11.59 -4.05
N GLU A 62 5.79 12.74 -4.70
CA GLU A 62 4.50 13.44 -4.75
C GLU A 62 3.46 12.70 -5.59
N THR A 63 3.87 12.11 -6.72
CA THR A 63 2.94 11.51 -7.69
C THR A 63 2.67 10.03 -7.46
N ILE A 64 3.62 9.29 -6.87
CA ILE A 64 3.48 7.84 -6.67
C ILE A 64 3.42 7.50 -5.19
N THR A 65 4.42 7.90 -4.42
CA THR A 65 4.59 7.42 -3.03
C THR A 65 3.50 7.95 -2.10
N SER A 66 3.22 9.26 -2.16
CA SER A 66 2.21 9.90 -1.31
C SER A 66 0.79 9.38 -1.59
N PRO A 67 0.31 9.32 -2.84
CA PRO A 67 -1.00 8.71 -3.14
C PRO A 67 -1.09 7.24 -2.73
N LEU A 68 -0.04 6.45 -2.93
CA LEU A 68 -0.01 5.06 -2.50
C LEU A 68 -0.17 4.95 -0.98
N LEU A 69 0.56 5.75 -0.21
CA LEU A 69 0.45 5.78 1.24
C LEU A 69 -0.96 6.15 1.69
N HIS A 70 -1.55 7.21 1.12
CA HIS A 70 -2.92 7.61 1.44
C HIS A 70 -3.95 6.51 1.18
N VAL A 71 -3.82 5.79 0.06
CA VAL A 71 -4.72 4.67 -0.27
C VAL A 71 -4.55 3.52 0.73
N LEU A 72 -3.31 3.20 1.13
CA LEU A 72 -3.05 2.16 2.11
C LEU A 72 -3.60 2.50 3.49
N GLU A 73 -3.43 3.75 3.94
CA GLU A 73 -3.99 4.25 5.20
C GLU A 73 -5.52 4.22 5.19
N ALA A 74 -6.15 4.72 4.13
CA ALA A 74 -7.61 4.69 3.97
C ALA A 74 -8.15 3.26 3.95
N THR A 75 -7.44 2.35 3.28
CA THR A 75 -7.80 0.92 3.22
C THR A 75 -7.68 0.26 4.59
N ASN A 76 -6.62 0.55 5.33
CA ASN A 76 -6.43 0.03 6.68
C ASN A 76 -7.57 0.49 7.61
N LYS A 77 -7.87 1.80 7.60
CA LYS A 77 -8.98 2.37 8.39
C LYS A 77 -10.32 1.72 8.04
N LYS A 78 -10.57 1.47 6.76
CA LYS A 78 -11.78 0.76 6.31
C LYS A 78 -11.82 -0.67 6.86
N HIS A 79 -10.71 -1.40 6.83
CA HIS A 79 -10.64 -2.75 7.37
C HIS A 79 -10.85 -2.79 8.89
N GLU A 80 -10.31 -1.82 9.63
CA GLU A 80 -10.55 -1.69 11.07
C GLU A 80 -12.04 -1.49 11.39
N MET A 81 -12.72 -0.60 10.66
CA MET A 81 -14.16 -0.39 10.83
C MET A 81 -14.97 -1.64 10.50
N GLU A 82 -14.62 -2.33 9.41
CA GLU A 82 -15.31 -3.57 9.02
C GLU A 82 -15.06 -4.71 10.01
N LEU A 83 -13.85 -4.80 10.57
CA LEU A 83 -13.51 -5.78 11.60
C LEU A 83 -14.38 -5.59 12.85
N GLU A 84 -14.56 -4.35 13.32
CA GLU A 84 -15.41 -4.08 14.47
C GLU A 84 -16.89 -4.41 14.19
N ARG A 85 -17.38 -4.10 12.98
CA ARG A 85 -18.73 -4.48 12.54
C ARG A 85 -18.92 -6.00 12.55
N ILE A 86 -17.97 -6.74 11.98
CA ILE A 86 -18.00 -8.21 11.91
C ILE A 86 -17.93 -8.82 13.31
N LYS A 87 -17.10 -8.28 14.22
CA LYS A 87 -17.03 -8.76 15.61
C LYS A 87 -18.37 -8.61 16.32
N LEU A 88 -19.03 -7.45 16.18
CA LEU A 88 -20.33 -7.22 16.78
C LEU A 88 -21.38 -8.22 16.26
N GLU A 89 -21.46 -8.36 14.94
CA GLU A 89 -22.37 -9.32 14.30
C GLU A 89 -22.07 -10.76 14.74
N ASN A 90 -20.80 -11.11 14.91
CA ASN A 90 -20.40 -12.43 15.39
C ASN A 90 -20.88 -12.71 16.82
N GLU A 91 -20.78 -11.73 17.73
CA GLU A 91 -21.26 -11.86 19.11
C GLU A 91 -22.79 -11.92 19.18
N GLU A 92 -23.50 -11.11 18.40
CA GLU A 92 -24.97 -11.17 18.29
C GLU A 92 -25.44 -12.55 17.80
N LEU A 93 -24.79 -13.08 16.76
CA LEU A 93 -25.11 -14.42 16.24
C LEU A 93 -24.81 -15.52 17.25
N LYS A 94 -23.70 -15.44 18.00
CA LYS A 94 -23.40 -16.38 19.09
C LYS A 94 -24.48 -16.37 20.18
N GLN A 95 -24.95 -15.19 20.57
CA GLN A 95 -26.01 -15.06 21.58
C GLN A 95 -27.33 -15.66 21.08
N GLN A 96 -27.70 -15.41 19.81
CA GLN A 96 -28.89 -16.01 19.20
C GLN A 96 -28.81 -17.54 19.17
N ILE A 97 -27.66 -18.09 18.77
CA ILE A 97 -27.42 -19.54 18.76
C ILE A 97 -27.53 -20.13 20.16
N ALA A 98 -26.97 -19.46 21.18
CA ALA A 98 -27.02 -19.91 22.57
C ALA A 98 -28.46 -19.90 23.12
N ALA A 99 -29.23 -18.86 22.83
CA ALA A 99 -30.63 -18.74 23.23
C ALA A 99 -31.48 -19.87 22.62
N LEU A 100 -31.36 -20.10 21.31
CA LEU A 100 -32.09 -21.16 20.60
C LEU A 100 -31.69 -22.56 21.09
N SER A 101 -30.41 -22.77 21.42
CA SER A 101 -29.94 -24.06 21.95
C SER A 101 -30.50 -24.32 23.36
N THR A 102 -30.65 -23.27 24.17
CA THR A 102 -31.23 -23.37 25.52
C THR A 102 -32.74 -23.66 25.46
N GLU A 103 -33.47 -23.07 24.51
CA GLU A 103 -34.89 -23.38 24.28
C GLU A 103 -35.08 -24.84 23.83
N LEU A 104 -34.17 -25.38 23.01
CA LEU A 104 -34.21 -26.78 22.58
C LEU A 104 -33.98 -27.78 23.72
N GLU A 105 -33.17 -27.42 24.73
CA GLU A 105 -32.91 -28.25 25.91
C GLU A 105 -34.07 -28.26 26.93
N ILE A 106 -35.00 -27.30 26.83
CA ILE A 106 -36.17 -27.20 27.73
C ILE A 106 -37.37 -28.00 27.19
N GLU A 107 -37.40 -28.32 25.89
CA GLU A 107 -38.48 -29.11 25.24
C GLU A 107 -38.26 -30.63 25.26
N VAL A 108 -37.17 -31.15 25.84
CA VAL A 108 -36.86 -32.60 25.98
C VAL A 108 -37.01 -33.06 27.44
#